data_AF-A0A939CC24-F1
#
_entry.id   AF-A0A939CC24-F1
#
_cell.length_a   1.000
_cell.length_b   1.000
_cell.length_c   1.000
_cell.angle_alpha   90.00
_cell.angle_beta   90.00
_cell.angle_gamma   90.00
#
_symmetry.space_group_name_H-M   'P 1'
#
loop_
_entity.id
_entity.type
_entity.pdbx_description
1 polymer ?
#
loop_
_entity_poly.entity_id
_entity_poly.type
_entity_poly.pdbx_seq_one_letter_code
_entity_poly.pdbx_strand_id
1 'polypeptide(L)' 'MISKEKTMTAIEIMYEMFPEAHGELVSKNAFELLIAVILSAQATDVSVNKVTPALFEA' A
#
# COMPACT_ATOMS: atom_id res chain seq x y z
N MET A 1 -23.39 13.02 -2.67
CA MET A 1 -22.80 11.71 -2.29
C MET A 1 -23.53 10.61 -3.04
N ILE A 2 -22.82 9.56 -3.45
CA ILE A 2 -23.44 8.37 -4.01
C ILE A 2 -24.21 7.59 -2.92
N SER A 3 -25.21 6.79 -3.32
CA SER A 3 -25.96 5.96 -2.39
C SER A 3 -25.10 4.81 -1.85
N LYS A 4 -25.48 4.26 -0.69
CA LYS A 4 -24.84 3.06 -0.12
C LYS A 4 -24.77 1.92 -1.15
N GLU A 5 -25.85 1.71 -1.90
CA GLU A 5 -25.93 0.70 -2.96
C GLU A 5 -24.84 0.92 -4.03
N LYS A 6 -24.75 2.14 -4.58
CA LYS A 6 -23.73 2.49 -5.58
C LYS A 6 -22.31 2.36 -5.04
N THR A 7 -22.08 2.68 -3.77
CA THR A 7 -20.77 2.49 -3.12
C THR A 7 -20.40 1.01 -3.06
N MET A 8 -21.32 0.13 -2.67
CA MET A 8 -21.06 -1.30 -2.59
C MET A 8 -20.80 -1.90 -3.98
N THR A 9 -21.57 -1.52 -5.00
CA THR A 9 -21.32 -1.94 -6.38
C THR A 9 -19.93 -1.52 -6.86
N ALA A 10 -19.47 -0.31 -6.52
CA ALA A 10 -18.13 0.12 -6.90
C ALA A 10 -17.03 -0.71 -6.21
N ILE A 11 -17.22 -1.06 -4.94
CA ILE A 11 -16.27 -1.92 -4.19
C ILE A 11 -16.23 -3.34 -4.80
N GLU A 12 -17.39 -3.92 -5.13
CA GLU A 12 -17.48 -5.24 -5.78
C GLU A 12 -16.72 -5.25 -7.12
N ILE A 13 -16.95 -4.24 -7.97
CA ILE A 13 -16.22 -4.09 -9.23
C ILE A 13 -14.71 -3.98 -9.00
N MET A 14 -14.26 -3.21 -8.00
CA MET A 14 -12.83 -3.09 -7.68
C MET A 14 -12.21 -4.42 -7.24
N TYR A 15 -12.93 -5.23 -6.46
CA TYR A 15 -12.47 -6.57 -6.07
C TYR A 15 -12.37 -7.53 -7.26
N GLU A 16 -13.31 -7.48 -8.20
CA GLU A 16 -13.25 -8.27 -9.44
C GLU A 16 -12.10 -7.82 -10.36
N MET A 17 -11.86 -6.51 -10.45
CA MET A 17 -10.78 -5.94 -11.28
C MET A 17 -9.38 -6.21 -10.71
N PHE A 18 -9.23 -6.23 -9.39
CA PHE A 18 -7.95 -6.36 -8.70
C PHE A 18 -7.98 -7.46 -7.62
N PRO A 19 -8.16 -8.74 -8.01
CA PRO A 19 -8.37 -9.84 -7.07
C PRO A 19 -7.18 -10.08 -6.12
N GLU A 20 -5.97 -9.69 -6.53
CA GLU A 20 -4.72 -9.88 -5.78
C GLU A 20 -4.18 -8.56 -5.17
N ALA A 21 -5.02 -7.53 -5.03
CA ALA A 21 -4.61 -6.25 -4.46
C ALA A 21 -4.08 -6.41 -3.03
N HIS A 22 -2.87 -5.92 -2.78
CA HIS A 22 -2.21 -5.92 -1.48
C HIS A 22 -1.30 -4.68 -1.35
N GLY A 23 -0.73 -4.44 -0.16
CA GLY A 23 0.20 -3.33 0.03
C GLY A 23 1.54 -3.57 -0.70
N GLU A 24 2.06 -2.54 -1.38
CA GLU A 24 3.26 -2.67 -2.23
C GLU A 24 4.59 -2.34 -1.49
N LEU A 25 4.54 -1.86 -0.25
CA LEU A 25 5.73 -1.58 0.56
C LEU A 25 6.43 -2.88 0.97
N VAL A 26 7.69 -3.04 0.56
CA VAL A 26 8.52 -4.19 0.88
C VAL A 26 9.00 -4.08 2.33
N SER A 27 8.66 -5.08 3.15
CA SER A 27 9.09 -5.19 4.55
C SER A 27 9.13 -6.65 4.99
N LYS A 28 10.04 -7.00 5.90
CA LYS A 28 10.20 -8.36 6.45
C LYS A 28 9.50 -8.54 7.81
N ASN A 29 9.16 -7.44 8.47
CA ASN A 29 8.54 -7.43 9.79
C ASN A 29 7.73 -6.15 10.02
N ALA A 30 6.97 -6.12 11.11
CA ALA A 30 6.10 -4.99 11.46
C ALA A 30 6.85 -3.67 11.70
N PHE A 31 8.10 -3.73 12.17
CA PHE A 31 8.91 -2.52 12.40
C PHE A 31 9.39 -1.91 11.08
N GLU A 32 9.88 -2.73 10.15
CA GLU A 32 10.22 -2.28 8.79
C GLU A 32 9.02 -1.67 8.08
N LEU A 33 7.83 -2.28 8.21
CA LEU A 33 6.60 -1.75 7.64
C LEU A 33 6.23 -0.38 8.24
N LEU A 34 6.33 -0.24 9.57
CA LEU A 34 6.07 1.03 10.24
C LEU A 34 6.95 2.15 9.69
N ILE A 35 8.25 1.89 9.55
CA ILE A 35 9.20 2.87 9.00
C ILE A 35 8.90 3.15 7.52
N ALA A 36 8.63 2.12 6.71
CA ALA A 36 8.28 2.29 5.31
C ALA A 36 7.00 3.13 5.11
N VAL A 37 5.99 2.95 5.96
CA VAL A 37 4.75 3.76 5.95
C VAL A 37 5.01 5.21 6.35
N ILE A 38 5.92 5.46 7.29
CA ILE A 38 6.30 6.84 7.64
C ILE A 38 7.00 7.52 6.45
N LEU A 39 7.89 6.79 5.76
CA LEU A 39 8.61 7.29 4.59
C LEU A 39 7.72 7.48 3.35
N SER A 40 6.59 6.77 3.26
CA SER A 40 5.68 6.87 2.10
C SER A 40 4.87 8.17 2.09
N ALA A 41 4.89 8.96 3.17
CA ALA A 41 4.25 10.26 3.21
C ALA A 41 4.72 11.15 2.05
N GLN A 42 3.79 11.45 1.13
CA GLN A 42 4.05 12.22 -0.10
C GLN A 42 5.14 11.61 -1.01
N ALA A 43 5.35 10.30 -0.94
CA ALA A 43 6.26 9.55 -1.78
C ALA A 43 5.54 8.40 -2.49
N THR A 44 6.22 7.75 -3.44
CA THR A 44 5.70 6.53 -4.09
C THR A 44 6.28 5.30 -3.40
N ASP A 45 5.53 4.20 -3.35
CA ASP A 45 6.03 2.92 -2.82
C ASP A 45 7.29 2.48 -3.58
N VAL A 46 7.37 2.75 -4.89
CA VAL A 46 8.58 2.55 -5.71
C VAL A 46 9.79 3.33 -5.18
N SER A 47 9.62 4.59 -4.79
CA SER A 47 10.72 5.39 -4.22
C SER A 47 11.13 4.92 -2.82
N VAL A 48 10.17 4.50 -2.00
CA VAL A 48 10.44 3.98 -0.65
C VAL A 48 11.19 2.65 -0.76
N ASN A 49 10.72 1.72 -1.60
CA ASN A 49 11.33 0.42 -1.83
C ASN A 49 12.75 0.51 -2.42
N LYS A 50 13.12 1.63 -3.07
CA LYS A 50 14.50 1.88 -3.52
C LYS A 50 15.45 2.20 -2.37
N VAL A 51 14.97 2.81 -1.29
CA VAL A 51 15.82 3.32 -0.20
C VAL A 51 15.81 2.40 1.03
N THR A 52 14.70 1.69 1.28
CA THR A 52 14.56 0.85 2.47
C THR A 52 15.56 -0.31 2.59
N PRO A 53 16.04 -0.98 1.52
CA PRO A 53 17.02 -2.05 1.68
C PRO A 53 18.32 -1.57 2.33
N ALA A 54 18.87 -0.45 1.85
CA ALA A 54 20.08 0.14 2.41
C ALA A 54 19.85 0.73 3.81
N LEU A 55 18.65 1.28 4.08
CA LEU A 55 18.29 1.81 5.39
C LEU A 55 18.20 0.70 6.46
N PHE A 56 17.71 -0.48 6.10
CA PHE A 56 17.50 -1.58 7.06
C PHE A 56 18.73 -2.48 7.27
N GLU A 57 19.76 -2.34 6.45
CA GLU A 57 21.04 -3.04 6.59
C GLU A 57 22.09 -2.25 7.41
N ALA A 58 21.84 -0.98 7.69
CA ALA A 58 22.70 -0.08 8.46
C ALA A 58 22.52 -0.27 9.98
#